data_AF-A0A2E0H1Q9-F1
#
_entry.id   AF-A0A2E0H1Q9-F1
#
_cell.length_a   1.000
_cell.length_b   1.000
_cell.length_c   1.000
_cell.angle_alpha   90.00
_cell.angle_beta   90.00
_cell.angle_gamma   90.00
#
_symmetry.space_group_name_H-M   'P 1'
#
loop_
_entity.id
_entity.type
_entity.pdbx_description
1 polymer ?
#
loop_
_entity_poly.entity_id
_entity_poly.type
_entity_poly.pdbx_seq_one_letter_code
_entity_poly.pdbx_strand_id
1 'polypeptide(L)'
;MDKPIVCGRCEKTVDRTSYIVNNKGLSDYRHLWCFLGYSPMLKRSFLASGVVGTILILLNQGDFIFAGHFYKGLIWKVPLTYLVPFCVATWGAVTNAKANYE
;
A
#
# COMPACT_ATOMS: atom_id res chain seq x y z
N MET A 1 21.44 12.31 25.19
CA MET A 1 21.72 12.61 23.77
C MET A 1 21.25 11.40 22.98
N ASP A 2 20.00 11.43 22.52
CA ASP A 2 19.47 10.35 21.71
C ASP A 2 20.22 10.25 20.38
N LYS A 3 20.62 9.03 20.05
CA LYS A 3 21.37 8.75 18.84
C LYS A 3 20.45 9.04 17.64
N PRO A 4 20.90 9.82 16.64
CA PRO A 4 20.07 10.13 15.49
C PRO A 4 19.72 8.85 14.73
N ILE A 5 18.44 8.64 14.45
CA ILE A 5 17.99 7.48 13.69
C ILE A 5 18.25 7.72 12.22
N VAL A 6 18.96 6.77 11.61
CA VAL A 6 19.32 6.79 10.20
C VAL A 6 18.41 5.87 9.41
N CYS A 7 18.01 6.33 8.23
CA CYS A 7 17.19 5.54 7.32
C CYS A 7 18.01 4.38 6.73
N GLY A 8 17.56 3.13 6.90
CA GLY A 8 18.23 1.93 6.36
C GLY A 8 18.22 1.80 4.83
N ARG A 9 17.75 2.82 4.09
CA ARG A 9 17.75 2.86 2.63
C ARG A 9 18.64 3.96 2.05
N CYS A 10 18.48 5.19 2.53
CA CYS A 10 19.19 6.36 2.00
C CYS A 10 20.26 6.89 2.95
N GLU A 11 20.42 6.26 4.13
CA GLU A 11 21.44 6.57 5.15
C GLU A 11 21.37 8.00 5.70
N LYS A 12 20.30 8.75 5.39
CA LYS A 12 20.02 10.08 5.93
C LYS A 12 19.27 9.99 7.26
N THR A 13 19.44 11.00 8.11
CA THR A 13 18.74 11.13 9.39
C THR A 13 17.22 11.27 9.21
N VAL A 14 16.47 10.73 10.15
CA VAL A 14 15.00 10.79 10.20
C VAL A 14 14.59 11.78 11.30
N ASP A 15 14.09 12.95 10.92
CA ASP A 15 13.87 14.08 11.85
C ASP A 15 12.53 14.09 12.61
N ARG A 16 11.47 13.46 12.07
CA ARG A 16 10.10 13.62 12.61
C ARG A 16 9.29 12.34 12.70
N THR A 17 9.14 11.65 11.57
CA THR A 17 8.34 10.44 11.48
C THR A 17 9.15 9.33 10.84
N SER A 18 9.20 8.19 11.51
CA SER A 18 9.88 7.01 11.01
C SER A 18 8.86 5.93 10.69
N TYR A 19 9.22 5.08 9.73
CA TYR A 19 8.42 3.91 9.36
C TYR A 19 9.27 2.68 9.55
N ILE A 20 8.81 1.78 10.43
CA ILE A 20 9.54 0.55 10.76
C ILE A 20 9.22 -0.50 9.70
N VAL A 21 10.26 -1.11 9.12
CA VAL A 21 10.13 -2.27 8.24
C VAL A 21 10.99 -3.41 8.75
N ASN A 22 10.56 -4.64 8.49
CA ASN A 22 11.38 -5.81 8.78
C ASN A 22 12.21 -6.17 7.54
N ASN A 23 13.52 -5.96 7.61
CA ASN A 23 14.48 -6.32 6.58
C ASN A 23 15.30 -7.52 7.04
N LYS A 24 15.07 -8.70 6.43
CA LYS A 24 15.78 -9.95 6.74
C LYS A 24 15.79 -10.31 8.25
N GLY A 25 14.70 -10.01 8.97
CA GLY A 25 14.59 -10.28 10.40
C GLY A 25 15.02 -9.14 11.31
N LEU A 26 15.63 -8.07 10.78
CA LEU A 26 15.97 -6.86 11.53
C LEU A 26 14.96 -5.74 11.28
N SER A 27 14.66 -4.95 12.31
CA SER A 27 13.85 -3.74 12.18
C SER A 27 14.69 -2.58 11.66
N ASP A 28 14.39 -2.11 10.45
CA ASP A 28 14.97 -0.91 9.84
C ASP A 28 13.99 0.26 9.92
N TYR A 29 14.50 1.46 10.19
CA TYR A 29 13.72 2.69 10.09
C TYR A 29 13.84 3.30 8.70
N ARG A 30 12.74 3.84 8.17
CA ARG A 30 12.68 4.48 6.84
C ARG A 30 11.89 5.79 6.86
N HIS A 31 12.24 6.71 5.97
CA HIS A 31 11.37 7.85 5.63
C HIS A 31 10.11 7.38 4.90
N LEU A 32 9.07 8.22 4.87
CA LEU A 32 7.83 7.92 4.14
C LEU A 32 8.08 7.51 2.69
N TRP A 33 8.86 8.29 1.93
CA TRP A 33 9.17 7.97 0.54
C TRP A 33 10.02 6.70 0.38
N CYS A 34 10.95 6.45 1.31
CA CYS A 34 11.75 5.23 1.31
C CYS A 34 10.93 3.99 1.68
N PHE A 35 9.90 4.17 2.50
CA PHE A 35 8.92 3.17 2.89
C PHE A 35 7.94 2.85 1.76
N LEU A 36 7.40 3.86 1.07
CA LEU A 36 6.49 3.66 -0.06
C LEU A 36 7.15 2.87 -1.21
N GLY A 37 8.46 2.99 -1.38
CA GLY A 37 9.22 2.18 -2.35
C GLY A 37 9.65 0.79 -1.84
N TYR A 38 9.16 0.34 -0.68
CA TYR A 38 9.54 -0.96 -0.11
C TYR A 38 8.72 -2.09 -0.75
N SER A 39 9.33 -2.82 -1.68
CA SER A 39 8.67 -3.84 -2.50
C SER A 39 7.87 -4.89 -1.72
N PRO A 40 8.30 -5.40 -0.55
CA PRO A 40 7.51 -6.37 0.21
C PRO A 40 6.17 -5.80 0.71
N MET A 41 6.14 -4.53 1.10
CA MET A 41 4.91 -3.84 1.50
C MET A 41 3.99 -3.61 0.30
N LEU A 42 4.55 -3.20 -0.85
CA LEU A 42 3.79 -3.03 -2.09
C LEU A 42 3.20 -4.34 -2.60
N LYS A 43 3.96 -5.46 -2.53
CA LYS A 43 3.46 -6.78 -2.92
C LYS A 43 2.26 -7.23 -2.08
N ARG A 44 2.31 -7.02 -0.76
CA ARG A 44 1.18 -7.33 0.14
C ARG A 44 -0.04 -6.49 -0.19
N SER A 45 0.16 -5.18 -0.41
CA SER A 45 -0.92 -4.25 -0.75
C SER A 45 -1.54 -4.55 -2.11
N PHE A 46 -0.71 -4.95 -3.08
CA PHE A 46 -1.15 -5.39 -4.40
C PHE A 46 -1.96 -6.70 -4.33
N LEU A 47 -1.51 -7.68 -3.54
CA LEU A 47 -2.24 -8.93 -3.37
C LEU A 47 -3.60 -8.69 -2.69
N ALA A 48 -3.64 -7.85 -1.66
CA ALA A 48 -4.88 -7.46 -0.99
C ALA A 48 -5.82 -6.71 -1.95
N SER A 49 -5.31 -5.77 -2.72
CA SER A 49 -6.06 -5.07 -3.76
C SER A 49 -6.59 -6.01 -4.84
N GLY A 50 -5.82 -7.00 -5.25
CA GLY A 50 -6.27 -8.02 -6.19
C GLY A 50 -7.48 -8.78 -5.65
N VAL A 51 -7.37 -9.36 -4.45
CA VAL A 51 -8.46 -10.13 -3.85
C VAL A 51 -9.70 -9.27 -3.63
N VAL A 52 -9.54 -8.12 -2.96
CA VAL A 52 -10.67 -7.23 -2.63
C VAL A 52 -11.27 -6.61 -3.89
N GLY A 53 -10.43 -6.18 -4.83
CA GLY A 53 -10.86 -5.59 -6.10
C GLY A 53 -11.59 -6.59 -7.01
N THR A 54 -11.15 -7.85 -7.05
CA THR A 54 -11.88 -8.92 -7.77
C THR A 54 -13.25 -9.16 -7.16
N ILE A 55 -13.36 -9.23 -5.82
CA ILE A 55 -14.67 -9.35 -5.15
C ILE A 55 -15.55 -8.13 -5.46
N LEU A 56 -15.00 -6.92 -5.41
CA LEU A 56 -15.73 -5.69 -5.64
C LEU A 56 -16.25 -5.58 -7.09
N ILE A 57 -15.49 -6.08 -8.07
CA ILE A 57 -15.93 -6.20 -9.46
C ILE A 57 -17.08 -7.19 -9.60
N LEU A 58 -16.97 -8.37 -8.99
CA LEU A 58 -18.01 -9.38 -9.05
C LEU A 58 -19.33 -8.88 -8.44
N LEU A 59 -19.26 -8.15 -7.32
CA LEU A 59 -20.45 -7.56 -6.68
C LEU A 59 -21.03 -6.37 -7.45
N ASN A 60 -20.18 -5.50 -8.00
CA ASN A 60 -20.66 -4.25 -8.60
C ASN A 60 -21.09 -4.42 -10.06
N GLN A 61 -20.41 -5.31 -10.79
CA GLN A 61 -20.47 -5.41 -12.25
C GLN A 61 -20.52 -6.86 -12.74
N GLY A 62 -20.67 -7.84 -11.84
CA GLY A 62 -20.78 -9.25 -12.18
C GLY A 62 -21.91 -9.52 -13.18
N ASP A 63 -23.11 -8.99 -12.93
CA ASP A 63 -24.25 -9.15 -13.84
C ASP A 63 -23.97 -8.63 -15.26
N PHE A 64 -23.26 -7.51 -15.39
CA PHE A 64 -22.91 -6.94 -16.71
C PHE A 64 -21.85 -7.76 -17.46
N ILE A 65 -20.90 -8.36 -16.72
CA ILE A 65 -19.87 -9.24 -17.27
C ILE A 65 -20.51 -10.55 -17.75
N PHE A 66 -21.40 -11.14 -16.96
CA PHE A 66 -22.11 -12.38 -17.32
C PHE A 66 -23.16 -12.17 -18.42
N ALA A 67 -23.76 -10.97 -18.51
CA ALA A 67 -24.71 -10.61 -19.55
C ALA A 67 -24.06 -10.12 -20.87
N GLY A 68 -22.73 -9.96 -20.92
CA GLY A 68 -22.00 -9.57 -22.14
C GLY A 68 -22.12 -8.10 -22.55
N HIS A 69 -22.70 -7.23 -21.71
CA HIS A 69 -22.92 -5.81 -22.01
C HIS A 69 -21.73 -4.95 -21.53
N PHE A 70 -20.68 -4.88 -22.36
CA PHE A 70 -19.53 -4.01 -22.10
C PHE A 70 -19.82 -2.55 -22.51
N TYR A 71 -20.26 -1.73 -21.55
CA TYR A 71 -20.47 -0.29 -21.74
C TYR A 71 -19.16 0.52 -21.57
N LYS A 72 -19.01 1.63 -22.31
CA LYS A 72 -17.81 2.51 -22.29
C LYS A 72 -17.46 3.07 -20.90
N GLY A 73 -18.43 3.30 -20.02
CA GLY A 73 -18.15 3.76 -18.65
C GLY A 73 -17.76 2.64 -17.67
N LEU A 74 -17.82 1.37 -18.08
CA LEU A 74 -17.25 0.25 -17.32
C LEU A 74 -15.71 0.31 -17.32
N ILE A 75 -15.12 0.80 -18.41
CA ILE A 75 -13.66 0.88 -18.63
C ILE A 75 -12.96 1.75 -17.57
N TRP A 76 -13.62 2.80 -17.07
CA TRP A 76 -13.05 3.65 -16.00
C TRP A 76 -13.43 3.18 -14.58
N LYS A 77 -14.52 2.42 -14.44
CA LYS A 77 -14.93 1.85 -13.16
C LYS A 77 -14.06 0.69 -12.72
N VAL A 78 -13.67 -0.19 -13.66
CA VAL A 78 -12.80 -1.35 -13.41
C VAL A 78 -11.45 -0.98 -12.77
N PRO A 79 -10.68 0.00 -13.26
CA PRO A 79 -9.43 0.40 -12.61
C PRO A 79 -9.69 1.03 -11.23
N LEU A 80 -10.81 1.75 -11.03
CA LEU A 80 -11.18 2.31 -9.72
C LEU A 80 -11.44 1.21 -8.67
N THR A 81 -12.07 0.11 -9.06
CA THR A 81 -12.32 -1.05 -8.18
C THR A 81 -11.05 -1.74 -7.68
N TYR A 82 -9.93 -1.62 -8.39
CA TYR A 82 -8.62 -2.10 -7.90
C TYR A 82 -7.83 -0.99 -7.18
N LEU A 83 -7.92 0.25 -7.67
CA LEU A 83 -7.18 1.39 -7.12
C LEU A 83 -7.61 1.71 -5.68
N VAL A 84 -8.91 1.71 -5.41
CA VAL A 84 -9.44 2.00 -4.06
C VAL A 84 -8.90 1.01 -3.01
N PRO A 85 -9.04 -0.32 -3.16
CA PRO A 85 -8.51 -1.24 -2.17
C PRO A 85 -6.98 -1.25 -2.12
N PHE A 86 -6.28 -0.89 -3.20
CA PHE A 86 -4.82 -0.67 -3.14
C PHE A 86 -4.46 0.53 -2.27
N CYS A 87 -5.13 1.67 -2.44
CA CYS A 87 -4.94 2.86 -1.62
C CYS A 87 -5.26 2.58 -0.15
N VAL A 88 -6.34 1.86 0.13
CA VAL A 88 -6.74 1.46 1.50
C VAL A 88 -5.70 0.54 2.14
N ALA A 89 -5.25 -0.49 1.43
CA ALA A 89 -4.21 -1.40 1.92
C ALA A 89 -2.87 -0.68 2.16
N THR A 90 -2.50 0.22 1.24
CA THR A 90 -1.29 1.04 1.37
C THR A 90 -1.36 1.98 2.56
N TRP A 91 -2.50 2.66 2.74
CA TRP A 91 -2.73 3.54 3.89
C TRP A 91 -2.66 2.77 5.21
N GLY A 92 -3.31 1.60 5.28
CA GLY A 92 -3.22 0.72 6.45
C GLY A 92 -1.79 0.28 6.75
N ALA A 93 -0.98 -0.03 5.75
CA ALA A 93 0.42 -0.38 5.96
C ALA A 93 1.25 0.82 6.47
N VAL A 94 1.01 2.02 5.94
CA VAL A 94 1.68 3.27 6.37
C VAL A 94 1.32 3.61 7.82
N THR A 95 0.05 3.50 8.21
CA THR A 95 -0.38 3.81 9.58
C THR A 95 0.15 2.80 10.59
N ASN A 96 0.15 1.51 10.26
CA ASN A 96 0.70 0.47 11.13
C ASN A 96 2.23 0.54 11.27
N ALA A 97 2.94 0.97 10.21
CA ALA A 97 4.39 1.07 10.23
C ALA A 97 4.89 2.38 10.85
N LYS A 98 4.03 3.39 11.02
CA LYS A 98 4.40 4.69 11.58
C LYS A 98 4.83 4.54 13.03
N ALA A 99 6.07 4.92 13.31
CA ALA A 99 6.58 5.15 14.65
C ALA A 99 6.88 6.64 14.80
N ASN A 100 6.15 7.29 15.71
CA ASN A 100 6.47 8.65 16.13
C ASN A 100 7.58 8.56 17.17
N TYR A 101 8.63 9.35 16.99
CA TYR A 101 9.58 9.61 18.06
C TYR A 101 8.93 10.63 19.00
N GLU A 102 8.67 10.21 20.23
CA GLU A 102 8.29 11.10 21.34
C GLU A 102 9.57 11.65 22.00
#